data_AF-A0A2Z3HC65-F1
#
_entry.id   AF-A0A2Z3HC65-F1
#
_cell.length_a   1.000
_cell.length_b   1.000
_cell.length_c   1.000
_cell.angle_alpha   90.00
_cell.angle_beta   90.00
_cell.angle_gamma   90.00
#
_symmetry.space_group_name_H-M   'P 1'
#
loop_
_entity.id
_entity.type
_entity.pdbx_description
1 polymer ?
#
loop_
_entity_poly.entity_id
_entity_poly.type
_entity_poly.pdbx_seq_one_letter_code
_entity_poly.pdbx_strand_id
1 'polypeptide(L)'
;MSDEFTMRLRLQTVAAYRDLRRGVQRSGRENVVFAVIMFGIAYFYHSAGVPLLVIALYCLLAAGEVLVGLFKWLFPSAEGVLLDGLVLLSFAGWNLGWQGLGVAAGGRPPNVFVVLLGLYMLSGAVSRFRSYAHLRRLFAERPAPEHLAWFDELVVDILTADPHTDRLALDLPTSPHWRAKLIGGTAFFVAGSGGQVWIAGADDFSLRREKEGRGDGRRKALLRIYGEAYPEFDLDDASWANYANWMAEQTDSRP
;
A
#
# COMPACT_ATOMS: atom_id res chain seq x y z
N MET A 1 -21.45 22.92 7.33
CA MET A 1 -21.17 21.87 6.32
C MET A 1 -19.73 21.92 5.76
N SER A 2 -19.06 23.08 5.66
CA SER A 2 -17.68 23.16 5.14
C SER A 2 -16.63 22.44 6.00
N ASP A 3 -16.79 22.48 7.32
CA ASP A 3 -15.71 22.11 8.24
C ASP A 3 -15.55 20.60 8.39
N GLU A 4 -16.67 19.86 8.50
CA GLU A 4 -16.67 18.40 8.55
C GLU A 4 -16.15 17.79 7.24
N PHE A 5 -16.58 18.33 6.10
CA PHE A 5 -16.08 17.91 4.79
C PHE A 5 -14.58 18.16 4.66
N THR A 6 -14.09 19.34 5.08
CA THR A 6 -12.66 19.66 5.06
C THR A 6 -11.86 18.73 5.98
N MET A 7 -12.39 18.43 7.16
CA MET A 7 -11.79 17.49 8.10
C MET A 7 -11.72 16.08 7.48
N ARG A 8 -12.81 15.59 6.90
CA ARG A 8 -12.86 14.29 6.23
C ARG A 8 -11.85 14.21 5.09
N LEU A 9 -11.76 15.24 4.25
CA LEU A 9 -10.79 15.32 3.16
C LEU A 9 -9.35 15.27 3.69
N ARG A 10 -9.04 16.00 4.78
CA ARG A 10 -7.72 15.92 5.43
C ARG A 10 -7.41 14.51 5.93
N LEU A 11 -8.38 13.86 6.57
CA LEU A 11 -8.21 12.49 7.06
C LEU A 11 -8.03 11.48 5.92
N GLN A 12 -8.73 11.66 4.80
CA GLN A 12 -8.54 10.84 3.60
C GLN A 12 -7.14 11.02 3.02
N THR A 13 -6.61 12.24 2.99
CA THR A 13 -5.22 12.50 2.59
C THR A 13 -4.22 11.81 3.53
N VAL A 14 -4.48 11.82 4.84
CA VAL A 14 -3.66 11.11 5.84
C VAL A 14 -3.68 9.60 5.61
N ALA A 15 -4.87 9.02 5.39
CA ALA A 15 -5.05 7.60 5.09
C ALA A 15 -4.31 7.20 3.79
N ALA A 16 -4.50 7.97 2.72
CA ALA A 16 -3.83 7.72 1.45
C ALA A 16 -2.30 7.83 1.57
N TYR A 17 -1.80 8.78 2.36
CA TYR A 17 -0.36 8.89 2.63
C TYR A 17 0.19 7.70 3.42
N ARG A 18 -0.57 7.16 4.39
CA ARG A 18 -0.19 5.97 5.16
C ARG A 18 -0.10 4.73 4.27
N ASP A 19 -1.07 4.52 3.39
CA ASP A 19 -1.10 3.38 2.47
C ASP A 19 0.08 3.44 1.50
N LEU A 20 0.36 4.62 0.99
CA LEU A 20 1.54 4.91 0.17
C LEU A 20 2.84 4.62 0.91
N ARG A 21 2.98 5.12 2.15
CA ARG A 21 4.14 4.87 3.01
C ARG A 21 4.40 3.38 3.17
N ARG A 22 3.35 2.59 3.44
CA ARG A 22 3.45 1.13 3.53
C ARG A 22 3.82 0.47 2.21
N GLY A 23 3.28 0.96 1.09
CA GLY A 23 3.68 0.54 -0.25
C GLY A 23 5.17 0.74 -0.51
N VAL A 24 5.72 1.90 -0.15
CA VAL A 24 7.15 2.21 -0.26
C VAL A 24 7.99 1.31 0.65
N GLN A 25 7.57 1.08 1.90
CA GLN A 25 8.27 0.17 2.82
C GLN A 25 8.24 -1.28 2.32
N ARG A 26 7.12 -1.74 1.77
CA ARG A 26 7.00 -3.07 1.16
C ARG A 26 7.94 -3.20 -0.04
N SER A 27 7.99 -2.19 -0.90
CA SER A 27 8.97 -2.13 -1.99
C SER A 27 10.40 -2.16 -1.45
N GLY A 28 10.70 -1.51 -0.32
CA GLY A 28 12.01 -1.59 0.31
C GLY A 28 12.43 -3.03 0.67
N ARG A 29 11.48 -3.87 1.11
CA ARG A 29 11.74 -5.31 1.35
C ARG A 29 12.03 -6.06 0.05
N GLU A 30 11.34 -5.72 -1.03
CA GLU A 30 11.58 -6.30 -2.36
C GLU A 30 12.99 -5.95 -2.87
N ASN A 31 13.46 -4.72 -2.64
CA ASN A 31 14.84 -4.31 -2.97
C ASN A 31 15.88 -5.18 -2.23
N VAL A 32 15.65 -5.51 -0.96
CA VAL A 32 16.55 -6.41 -0.20
C VAL A 32 16.57 -7.81 -0.82
N VAL A 33 15.41 -8.37 -1.16
CA VAL A 33 15.33 -9.68 -1.85
C VAL A 33 16.07 -9.64 -3.19
N PHE A 34 15.89 -8.56 -3.95
CA PHE A 34 16.59 -8.35 -5.21
C PHE A 34 18.11 -8.28 -5.01
N ALA A 35 18.59 -7.55 -4.01
CA ALA A 35 20.01 -7.49 -3.68
C ALA A 35 20.60 -8.86 -3.32
N VAL A 36 19.85 -9.70 -2.59
CA VAL A 36 20.27 -11.09 -2.29
C VAL A 36 20.43 -11.91 -3.57
N ILE A 37 19.49 -11.79 -4.52
CA ILE A 37 19.61 -12.44 -5.83
C ILE A 37 20.86 -11.94 -6.57
N MET A 38 21.12 -10.63 -6.54
CA MET A 38 22.28 -10.02 -7.18
C MET A 38 23.61 -10.49 -6.58
N PHE A 39 23.70 -10.62 -5.25
CA PHE A 39 24.85 -11.24 -4.60
C PHE A 39 25.01 -12.71 -4.99
N GLY A 40 23.92 -13.45 -5.12
CA GLY A 40 23.93 -14.81 -5.64
C GLY A 40 24.53 -14.89 -7.06
N ILE A 41 24.10 -14.00 -7.96
CA ILE A 41 24.66 -13.91 -9.32
C ILE A 41 26.16 -13.57 -9.27
N ALA A 42 26.58 -12.62 -8.45
CA ALA A 42 27.97 -12.25 -8.29
C ALA A 42 28.84 -13.44 -7.81
N TYR A 43 28.31 -14.25 -6.88
CA TYR A 43 28.96 -15.47 -6.43
C TYR A 43 29.12 -16.50 -7.56
N PHE A 44 28.08 -16.74 -8.36
CA PHE A 44 28.19 -17.64 -9.52
C PHE A 44 29.18 -17.13 -10.57
N TYR A 45 29.24 -15.81 -10.79
CA TYR A 45 30.20 -15.19 -11.70
C TYR A 45 31.65 -15.35 -11.22
N HIS A 46 31.87 -15.24 -9.91
CA HIS A 46 33.17 -15.55 -9.32
C HIS A 46 33.58 -17.00 -9.60
N SER A 47 32.69 -17.96 -9.37
CA SER A 47 32.94 -19.38 -9.64
C SER A 47 33.15 -19.69 -11.14
N ALA A 48 32.58 -18.88 -12.03
CA ALA A 48 32.72 -19.01 -13.48
C ALA A 48 33.96 -18.29 -14.06
N GLY A 49 34.81 -17.68 -13.22
CA GLY A 49 36.02 -16.99 -13.67
C GLY A 49 35.76 -15.67 -14.41
N VAL A 50 34.62 -15.02 -14.15
CA VAL A 50 34.30 -13.69 -14.70
C VAL A 50 35.27 -12.65 -14.12
N PRO A 51 35.67 -11.60 -14.87
CA PRO A 51 36.60 -10.59 -14.37
C PRO A 51 36.15 -9.95 -13.06
N LEU A 52 37.09 -9.74 -12.13
CA LEU A 52 36.83 -9.18 -10.80
C LEU A 52 36.11 -7.83 -10.85
N LEU A 53 36.40 -7.00 -11.86
CA LEU A 53 35.73 -5.71 -12.05
C LEU A 53 34.21 -5.85 -12.19
N VAL A 54 33.75 -6.87 -12.94
CA VAL A 54 32.32 -7.12 -13.14
C VAL A 54 31.69 -7.58 -11.83
N ILE A 55 32.36 -8.48 -11.10
CA ILE A 55 31.90 -8.98 -9.80
C ILE A 55 31.81 -7.82 -8.79
N ALA A 56 32.86 -6.99 -8.72
CA ALA A 56 32.92 -5.83 -7.83
C ALA A 56 31.78 -4.85 -8.10
N LEU A 57 31.45 -4.61 -9.37
CA LEU A 57 30.33 -3.74 -9.73
C LEU A 57 28.98 -4.34 -9.33
N TYR A 58 28.77 -5.64 -9.55
CA TYR A 58 27.54 -6.33 -9.09
C TYR A 58 27.40 -6.23 -7.57
N CYS A 59 28.48 -6.44 -6.82
CA CYS A 59 28.49 -6.28 -5.36
C CYS A 59 28.21 -4.83 -4.94
N LEU A 60 28.81 -3.84 -5.61
CA LEU A 60 28.59 -2.42 -5.32
C LEU A 60 27.13 -2.03 -5.53
N LEU A 61 26.55 -2.45 -6.66
CA LEU A 61 25.16 -2.13 -6.97
C LEU A 61 24.17 -2.90 -6.08
N ALA A 62 24.47 -4.16 -5.74
CA ALA A 62 23.69 -4.92 -4.76
C ALA A 62 23.73 -4.27 -3.36
N ALA A 63 24.90 -3.80 -2.92
CA ALA A 63 25.01 -3.02 -1.70
C ALA A 63 24.21 -1.71 -1.78
N GLY A 64 24.24 -1.04 -2.94
CA GLY A 64 23.38 0.10 -3.23
C GLY A 64 21.91 -0.21 -3.01
N GLU A 65 21.41 -1.30 -3.60
CA GLU A 65 20.01 -1.76 -3.43
C GLU A 65 19.64 -2.08 -1.98
N VAL A 66 20.54 -2.69 -1.20
CA VAL A 66 20.32 -2.89 0.24
C VAL A 66 20.19 -1.54 0.94
N LEU A 67 21.09 -0.59 0.66
CA LEU A 67 21.04 0.74 1.25
C LEU A 67 19.76 1.48 0.86
N VAL A 68 19.31 1.40 -0.40
CA VAL A 68 18.02 1.96 -0.85
C VAL A 68 16.85 1.29 -0.12
N GLY A 69 16.88 -0.04 -0.02
CA GLY A 69 15.85 -0.83 0.65
C GLY A 69 15.71 -0.45 2.13
N LEU A 70 16.84 -0.34 2.84
CA LEU A 70 16.91 0.14 4.22
C LEU A 70 16.45 1.60 4.33
N PHE A 71 16.87 2.47 3.41
CA PHE A 71 16.45 3.86 3.38
C PHE A 71 14.94 3.99 3.20
N LYS A 72 14.32 3.27 2.25
CA LYS A 72 12.86 3.25 2.07
C LYS A 72 12.12 2.69 3.28
N TRP A 73 12.72 1.73 3.99
CA TRP A 73 12.14 1.16 5.19
C TRP A 73 12.11 2.16 6.35
N LEU A 74 13.23 2.88 6.58
CA LEU A 74 13.39 3.91 7.62
C LEU A 74 12.67 5.22 7.29
N PHE A 75 12.86 5.71 6.06
CA PHE A 75 12.38 6.99 5.55
C PHE A 75 11.55 6.77 4.27
N PRO A 76 10.33 6.24 4.41
CA PRO A 76 9.45 6.03 3.26
C PRO A 76 9.03 7.37 2.67
N SER A 77 9.65 7.69 1.53
CA SER A 77 9.50 8.97 0.86
C SER A 77 9.54 8.79 -0.66
N ALA A 78 9.09 9.83 -1.37
CA ALA A 78 9.18 9.85 -2.82
C ALA A 78 10.64 9.81 -3.30
N GLU A 79 11.55 10.46 -2.57
CA GLU A 79 12.99 10.45 -2.86
C GLU A 79 13.57 9.02 -2.81
N GLY A 80 13.11 8.18 -1.88
CA GLY A 80 13.52 6.77 -1.84
C GLY A 80 13.09 5.97 -3.08
N VAL A 81 11.91 6.28 -3.65
CA VAL A 81 11.44 5.69 -4.91
C VAL A 81 12.24 6.21 -6.11
N LEU A 82 12.65 7.47 -6.09
CA LEU A 82 13.51 8.05 -7.13
C LEU A 82 14.90 7.41 -7.13
N LEU A 83 15.49 7.27 -5.94
CA LEU A 83 16.83 6.70 -5.77
C LEU A 83 16.87 5.24 -6.27
N ASP A 84 15.82 4.47 -5.98
CA ASP A 84 15.62 3.13 -6.56
C ASP A 84 15.56 3.13 -8.09
N GLY A 85 14.81 4.06 -8.67
CA GLY A 85 14.76 4.23 -10.13
C GLY A 85 16.14 4.51 -10.73
N LEU A 86 16.98 5.30 -10.05
CA LEU A 86 18.35 5.58 -10.49
C LEU A 86 19.26 4.36 -10.40
N VAL A 87 19.14 3.54 -9.36
CA VAL A 87 19.93 2.31 -9.23
C VAL A 87 19.53 1.30 -10.31
N LEU A 88 18.23 1.07 -10.52
CA LEU A 88 17.72 0.22 -11.60
C LEU A 88 18.13 0.71 -12.99
N LEU A 89 18.10 2.03 -13.23
CA LEU A 89 18.56 2.62 -14.49
C LEU A 89 20.06 2.39 -14.70
N SER A 90 20.87 2.56 -13.64
CA SER A 90 22.31 2.30 -13.69
C SER A 90 22.59 0.83 -14.01
N PHE A 91 21.84 -0.09 -13.41
CA PHE A 91 21.91 -1.52 -13.72
C PHE A 91 21.55 -1.83 -15.17
N ALA A 92 20.45 -1.28 -15.67
CA ALA A 92 20.01 -1.49 -17.04
C ALA A 92 21.04 -0.94 -18.02
N GLY A 93 21.52 0.29 -17.79
CA GLY A 93 22.55 0.93 -18.60
C GLY A 93 23.85 0.12 -18.64
N TRP A 94 24.29 -0.41 -17.49
CA TRP A 94 25.47 -1.27 -17.43
C TRP A 94 25.28 -2.58 -18.21
N ASN A 95 24.19 -3.32 -17.95
CA ASN A 95 23.93 -4.61 -18.59
C ASN A 95 23.79 -4.48 -20.11
N LEU A 96 23.00 -3.51 -20.58
CA LEU A 96 22.77 -3.28 -22.00
C LEU A 96 24.00 -2.66 -22.67
N GLY A 97 24.67 -1.72 -22.01
CA GLY A 97 25.87 -1.07 -22.52
C GLY A 97 27.02 -2.05 -22.73
N TRP A 98 27.28 -2.93 -21.77
CA TRP A 98 28.33 -3.94 -21.90
C TRP A 98 28.05 -4.94 -23.03
N GLN A 99 26.80 -5.40 -23.16
CA GLN A 99 26.40 -6.27 -24.28
C GLN A 99 26.53 -5.54 -25.63
N GLY A 100 26.11 -4.28 -25.70
CA GLY A 100 26.21 -3.45 -26.90
C GLY A 100 27.65 -3.21 -27.35
N LEU A 101 28.54 -2.88 -26.40
CA LEU A 101 29.97 -2.73 -26.68
C LEU A 101 30.61 -4.03 -27.16
N GLY A 102 30.24 -5.17 -26.56
CA GLY A 102 30.71 -6.49 -26.98
C GLY A 102 30.34 -6.82 -28.42
N VAL A 103 29.09 -6.53 -28.82
CA VAL A 103 28.62 -6.72 -30.20
C VAL A 103 29.31 -5.74 -31.16
N ALA A 104 29.44 -4.46 -30.78
CA ALA A 104 30.07 -3.43 -31.61
C ALA A 104 31.56 -3.69 -31.85
N ALA A 105 32.26 -4.29 -30.88
CA ALA A 105 33.65 -4.69 -31.02
C ALA A 105 33.85 -5.97 -31.87
N GLY A 106 32.80 -6.49 -32.50
CA GLY A 106 32.85 -7.75 -33.25
C GLY A 106 33.00 -8.99 -32.36
N GLY A 107 32.66 -8.87 -31.08
CA GLY A 107 32.81 -9.92 -30.08
C GLY A 107 31.68 -10.96 -30.10
N ARG A 108 31.50 -11.63 -28.96
CA ARG A 108 30.53 -12.71 -28.76
C ARG A 108 29.09 -12.22 -29.00
N PRO A 109 28.18 -13.10 -29.48
CA PRO A 109 26.77 -12.77 -29.59
C PRO A 109 26.19 -12.36 -28.23
N PRO A 110 25.22 -11.43 -28.20
CA PRO A 110 24.71 -10.89 -26.96
C PRO A 110 24.03 -12.01 -26.16
N ASN A 111 24.28 -12.03 -24.85
CA ASN A 111 23.61 -12.97 -23.97
C ASN A 111 22.15 -12.53 -23.80
N VAL A 112 21.23 -13.27 -24.43
CA VAL A 112 19.78 -13.00 -24.42
C VAL A 112 19.24 -12.80 -23.00
N PHE A 113 19.71 -13.60 -22.03
CA PHE A 113 19.28 -13.47 -20.64
C PHE A 113 19.67 -12.12 -20.04
N VAL A 114 20.90 -11.65 -20.27
CA VAL A 114 21.39 -10.37 -19.76
C VAL A 114 20.64 -9.21 -20.42
N VAL A 115 20.34 -9.32 -21.71
CA VAL A 115 19.54 -8.32 -22.43
C VAL A 115 18.12 -8.24 -21.87
N LEU A 116 17.43 -9.38 -21.71
CA LEU A 116 16.09 -9.42 -21.13
C LEU A 116 16.06 -8.89 -19.69
N LEU A 117 17.05 -9.25 -18.87
CA LEU A 117 17.21 -8.73 -17.51
C LEU A 117 17.41 -7.20 -17.52
N GLY A 118 18.26 -6.68 -18.41
CA GLY A 118 18.48 -5.25 -18.57
C GLY A 118 17.22 -4.50 -19.01
N LEU A 119 16.45 -5.06 -19.94
CA LEU A 119 15.16 -4.49 -20.37
C LEU A 119 14.12 -4.51 -19.24
N TYR A 120 14.06 -5.60 -18.47
CA TYR A 120 13.19 -5.70 -17.30
C TYR A 120 13.54 -4.62 -16.26
N MET A 121 14.83 -4.45 -15.93
CA MET A 121 15.30 -3.40 -15.02
C MET A 121 14.99 -1.99 -15.55
N LEU A 122 15.15 -1.76 -16.85
CA LEU A 122 14.81 -0.48 -17.47
C LEU A 122 13.32 -0.16 -17.35
N SER A 123 12.46 -1.14 -17.62
CA SER A 123 11.01 -1.02 -17.43
C SER A 123 10.67 -0.72 -15.96
N GLY A 124 11.35 -1.41 -15.03
CA GLY A 124 11.27 -1.14 -13.59
C GLY A 124 11.63 0.30 -13.25
N ALA A 125 12.77 0.80 -13.75
CA ALA A 125 13.21 2.18 -13.53
C ALA A 125 12.18 3.20 -14.03
N VAL A 126 11.66 3.02 -15.25
CA VAL A 126 10.61 3.89 -15.81
C VAL A 126 9.35 3.89 -14.95
N SER A 127 8.93 2.72 -14.46
CA SER A 127 7.79 2.58 -13.54
C SER A 127 8.04 3.35 -12.23
N ARG A 128 9.26 3.31 -11.68
CA ARG A 128 9.64 4.07 -10.48
C ARG A 128 9.63 5.58 -10.71
N PHE A 129 10.12 6.07 -11.85
CA PHE A 129 10.04 7.51 -12.19
C PHE A 129 8.59 7.98 -12.36
N ARG A 130 7.72 7.17 -12.98
CA ARG A 130 6.28 7.47 -13.08
C ARG A 130 5.62 7.50 -11.71
N SER A 131 5.92 6.51 -10.87
CA SER A 131 5.46 6.44 -9.49
C SER A 131 5.91 7.69 -8.73
N TYR A 132 7.18 8.07 -8.80
CA TYR A 132 7.71 9.28 -8.19
C TYR A 132 6.94 10.53 -8.61
N ALA A 133 6.73 10.73 -9.92
CA ALA A 133 5.98 11.89 -10.43
C ALA A 133 4.54 11.90 -9.91
N HIS A 134 3.90 10.74 -9.82
CA HIS A 134 2.56 10.61 -9.27
C HIS A 134 2.52 10.93 -7.76
N LEU A 135 3.43 10.35 -6.98
CA LEU A 135 3.55 10.57 -5.54
C LEU A 135 3.80 12.04 -5.20
N ARG A 136 4.71 12.69 -5.94
CA ARG A 136 5.05 14.11 -5.75
C ARG A 136 3.90 15.05 -6.12
N ARG A 137 3.03 14.64 -7.06
CA ARG A 137 1.81 15.40 -7.40
C ARG A 137 0.74 15.23 -6.33
N LEU A 138 0.54 14.03 -5.82
CA LEU A 138 -0.49 13.74 -4.81
C LEU A 138 -0.15 14.32 -3.43
N PHE A 139 1.14 14.35 -3.07
CA PHE A 139 1.60 14.75 -1.74
C PHE A 139 2.69 15.81 -1.83
N ALA A 140 2.35 16.93 -2.48
CA ALA A 140 3.19 18.12 -2.45
C ALA A 140 3.41 18.59 -0.99
N GLU A 141 2.38 18.47 -0.15
CA GLU A 141 2.45 18.71 1.28
C GLU A 141 2.37 17.38 2.04
N ARG A 142 3.40 17.10 2.83
CA ARG A 142 3.44 15.92 3.70
C ARG A 142 2.58 16.17 4.94
N PRO A 143 1.68 15.25 5.32
CA PRO A 143 0.97 15.35 6.59
C PRO A 143 1.95 15.43 7.77
N ALA A 144 1.60 16.24 8.77
CA ALA A 144 2.40 16.36 9.99
C ALA A 144 2.58 14.98 10.66
N PRO A 145 3.76 14.68 11.23
CA PRO A 145 4.00 13.41 11.92
C PRO A 145 2.99 13.12 13.03
N GLU A 146 2.52 14.14 13.72
CA GLU A 146 1.52 14.05 14.78
C GLU A 146 0.16 13.55 14.26
N HIS A 147 -0.29 14.04 13.10
CA HIS A 147 -1.53 13.55 12.47
C HIS A 147 -1.41 12.09 12.05
N LEU A 148 -0.22 11.66 11.61
CA LEU A 148 0.03 10.25 11.28
C LEU A 148 0.01 9.38 12.53
N ALA A 149 0.67 9.81 13.61
CA ALA A 149 0.68 9.06 14.88
C ALA A 149 -0.72 8.92 15.45
N TRP A 150 -1.48 10.01 15.51
CA TRP A 150 -2.87 10.00 15.97
C TRP A 150 -3.75 9.09 15.09
N PHE A 151 -3.60 9.14 13.76
CA PHE A 151 -4.37 8.28 12.86
C PHE A 151 -3.99 6.80 13.02
N ASP A 152 -2.72 6.51 13.26
CA ASP A 152 -2.23 5.16 13.52
C ASP A 152 -2.82 4.59 14.82
N GLU A 153 -2.92 5.41 15.87
CA GLU A 153 -3.61 5.07 17.12
C GLU A 153 -5.10 4.80 16.89
N LEU A 154 -5.77 5.66 16.11
CA LEU A 154 -7.17 5.45 15.72
C LEU A 154 -7.35 4.12 14.97
N VAL A 155 -6.43 3.78 14.06
CA VAL A 155 -6.47 2.48 13.36
C VAL A 155 -6.36 1.31 14.34
N VAL A 156 -5.46 1.39 15.31
CA VAL A 156 -5.30 0.34 16.33
C VAL A 156 -6.56 0.23 17.17
N ASP A 157 -7.10 1.35 17.64
CA ASP A 157 -8.34 1.41 18.40
C ASP A 157 -9.50 0.72 17.65
N ILE A 158 -9.70 1.06 16.37
CA ILE A 158 -10.73 0.44 15.51
C ILE A 158 -10.53 -1.08 15.38
N LEU A 159 -9.29 -1.54 15.20
CA LEU A 159 -8.99 -2.96 15.03
C LEU A 159 -9.22 -3.76 16.32
N THR A 160 -9.02 -3.13 17.49
CA THR A 160 -9.20 -3.77 18.80
C THR A 160 -10.58 -3.59 19.40
N ALA A 161 -11.41 -2.73 18.80
CA ALA A 161 -12.74 -2.43 19.32
C ALA A 161 -13.68 -3.65 19.19
N ASP A 162 -14.43 -3.89 20.26
CA ASP A 162 -15.43 -4.96 20.34
C ASP A 162 -16.84 -4.34 20.28
N PRO A 163 -17.66 -4.67 19.25
CA PRO A 163 -19.03 -4.15 19.12
C PRO A 163 -19.95 -4.41 20.31
N HIS A 164 -19.66 -5.43 21.13
CA HIS A 164 -20.46 -5.72 22.33
C HIS A 164 -20.20 -4.75 23.48
N THR A 165 -19.04 -4.10 23.49
CA THR A 165 -18.64 -3.18 24.57
C THR A 165 -18.50 -1.74 24.11
N ASP A 166 -18.15 -1.51 22.83
CA ASP A 166 -18.06 -0.21 22.19
C ASP A 166 -19.24 0.00 21.23
N ARG A 167 -20.13 0.93 21.59
CA ARG A 167 -21.35 1.27 20.83
C ARG A 167 -21.06 1.91 19.48
N LEU A 168 -19.84 2.36 19.26
CA LEU A 168 -19.42 2.98 18.00
C LEU A 168 -18.73 1.98 17.09
N ALA A 169 -18.40 0.78 17.57
CA ALA A 169 -17.66 -0.21 16.81
C ALA A 169 -18.58 -1.12 15.99
N LEU A 170 -18.14 -1.45 14.78
CA LEU A 170 -18.76 -2.43 13.90
C LEU A 170 -17.75 -3.50 13.52
N ASP A 171 -18.19 -4.76 13.55
CA ASP A 171 -17.47 -5.88 12.97
C ASP A 171 -18.18 -6.34 11.70
N LEU A 172 -17.51 -6.22 10.54
CA LEU A 172 -18.07 -6.49 9.23
C LEU A 172 -17.29 -7.64 8.58
N PRO A 173 -17.72 -8.91 8.75
CA PRO A 173 -17.00 -10.09 8.25
C PRO A 173 -17.15 -10.29 6.73
N THR A 174 -16.88 -9.24 5.97
CA THR A 174 -16.79 -9.22 4.51
C THR A 174 -15.49 -9.83 4.01
N SER A 175 -15.30 -9.88 2.69
CA SER A 175 -14.02 -10.19 2.04
C SER A 175 -13.56 -8.98 1.22
N PRO A 176 -12.53 -8.22 1.64
CA PRO A 176 -11.76 -8.36 2.89
C PRO A 176 -12.60 -8.05 4.13
N HIS A 177 -12.17 -8.57 5.30
CA HIS A 177 -12.81 -8.30 6.59
C HIS A 177 -12.62 -6.83 6.96
N TRP A 178 -13.70 -6.10 7.24
CA TRP A 178 -13.66 -4.72 7.70
C TRP A 178 -14.01 -4.61 9.19
N ARG A 179 -13.23 -3.80 9.91
CA ARG A 179 -13.60 -3.25 11.23
C ARG A 179 -13.95 -1.79 11.03
N ALA A 180 -14.99 -1.28 11.68
CA ALA A 180 -15.33 0.13 11.56
C ALA A 180 -15.62 0.78 12.90
N LYS A 181 -15.41 2.10 12.96
CA LYS A 181 -15.83 2.94 14.10
C LYS A 181 -16.58 4.17 13.61
N LEU A 182 -17.73 4.41 14.21
CA LEU A 182 -18.69 5.46 13.85
C LEU A 182 -18.48 6.65 14.78
N ILE A 183 -17.86 7.74 14.29
CA ILE A 183 -17.51 8.90 15.12
C ILE A 183 -18.11 10.16 14.50
N GLY A 184 -19.05 10.79 15.21
CA GLY A 184 -19.81 11.92 14.67
C GLY A 184 -20.54 11.51 13.38
N GLY A 185 -20.51 12.33 12.33
CA GLY A 185 -21.10 12.02 11.02
C GLY A 185 -20.24 11.14 10.09
N THR A 186 -19.15 10.56 10.61
CA THR A 186 -18.13 9.86 9.80
C THR A 186 -17.88 8.44 10.30
N ALA A 187 -17.82 7.49 9.37
CA ALA A 187 -17.46 6.11 9.59
C ALA A 187 -16.03 5.85 9.10
N PHE A 188 -15.19 5.31 9.97
CA PHE A 188 -13.83 4.88 9.65
C PHE A 188 -13.81 3.37 9.48
N PHE A 189 -13.42 2.87 8.32
CA PHE A 189 -13.28 1.45 8.02
C PHE A 189 -11.81 1.09 7.91
N VAL A 190 -11.40 0.02 8.58
CA VAL A 190 -10.05 -0.52 8.55
C VAL A 190 -10.13 -1.98 8.16
N ALA A 191 -9.40 -2.39 7.12
CA ALA A 191 -9.32 -3.79 6.74
C ALA A 191 -8.65 -4.58 7.87
N GLY A 192 -9.03 -5.83 8.13
CA GLY A 192 -8.53 -6.63 9.26
C GLY A 192 -7.01 -6.83 9.26
N SER A 193 -6.33 -6.65 8.12
CA SER A 193 -4.87 -6.61 8.02
C SER A 193 -4.24 -5.31 8.56
N GLY A 194 -5.07 -4.34 8.95
CA GLY A 194 -4.73 -2.96 9.28
C GLY A 194 -4.28 -2.13 8.08
N GLY A 195 -4.26 -2.72 6.87
CA GLY A 195 -3.57 -2.22 5.68
C GLY A 195 -4.29 -1.09 4.96
N GLN A 196 -5.58 -1.27 4.69
CA GLN A 196 -6.41 -0.34 3.93
C GLN A 196 -7.35 0.39 4.87
N VAL A 197 -7.50 1.70 4.70
CA VAL A 197 -8.40 2.52 5.52
C VAL A 197 -9.30 3.37 4.65
N TRP A 198 -10.60 3.34 4.91
CA TRP A 198 -11.60 4.18 4.28
C TRP A 198 -12.30 5.05 5.29
N ILE A 199 -12.72 6.22 4.85
CA ILE A 199 -13.39 7.21 5.69
C ILE A 199 -14.59 7.67 4.90
N ALA A 200 -15.80 7.38 5.36
CA ALA A 200 -17.04 7.62 4.64
C ALA A 200 -18.00 8.45 5.51
N GLY A 201 -18.80 9.33 4.91
CA GLY A 201 -19.93 9.94 5.61
C GLY A 201 -21.12 9.01 5.76
N ALA A 202 -22.11 9.47 6.50
CA ALA A 202 -23.42 8.80 6.60
C ALA A 202 -24.11 8.56 5.25
N ASP A 203 -23.89 9.43 4.25
CA ASP A 203 -24.45 9.25 2.90
C ASP A 203 -23.57 8.40 1.96
N ASP A 204 -22.30 8.20 2.30
CA ASP A 204 -21.32 7.48 1.49
C ASP A 204 -21.28 5.97 1.79
N PHE A 205 -21.99 5.55 2.85
CA PHE A 205 -22.00 4.18 3.33
C PHE A 205 -23.42 3.78 3.72
N SER A 206 -23.81 2.54 3.38
CA SER A 206 -25.08 1.99 3.83
C SER A 206 -24.93 0.52 4.18
N LEU A 207 -25.51 0.15 5.32
CA LEU A 207 -25.66 -1.22 5.75
C LEU A 207 -27.15 -1.58 5.76
N ARG A 208 -27.53 -2.61 5.01
CA ARG A 208 -28.91 -3.10 4.94
C ARG A 208 -28.98 -4.53 5.45
N ARG A 209 -29.93 -4.81 6.33
CA ARG A 209 -30.21 -6.15 6.81
C ARG A 209 -31.30 -6.77 5.95
N GLU A 210 -31.00 -7.87 5.27
CA GLU A 210 -32.03 -8.61 4.56
C GLU A 210 -32.93 -9.37 5.54
N LYS A 211 -34.20 -9.51 5.16
CA LYS A 211 -35.20 -10.19 5.97
C LYS A 211 -34.90 -11.69 5.94
N GLU A 212 -34.60 -12.24 7.12
CA GLU A 212 -34.36 -13.67 7.45
C GLU A 212 -34.07 -14.61 6.27
N GLY A 213 -32.81 -15.05 6.18
CA GLY A 213 -32.44 -16.18 5.35
C GLY A 213 -33.27 -17.41 5.75
N ARG A 214 -33.94 -18.01 4.77
CA ARG A 214 -34.75 -19.23 4.89
C ARG A 214 -33.89 -20.38 5.46
N GLY A 215 -33.85 -20.54 6.78
CA GLY A 215 -33.42 -21.79 7.45
C GLY A 215 -32.25 -21.73 8.45
N ASP A 216 -31.41 -20.69 8.49
CA ASP A 216 -30.23 -20.63 9.39
C ASP A 216 -30.43 -19.69 10.60
N GLY A 217 -31.45 -18.81 10.58
CA GLY A 217 -31.64 -17.80 11.62
C GLY A 217 -30.57 -16.70 11.64
N ARG A 218 -29.49 -16.85 10.87
CA ARG A 218 -28.51 -15.80 10.60
C ARG A 218 -29.07 -14.78 9.62
N ARG A 219 -28.99 -13.51 10.00
CA ARG A 219 -29.51 -12.41 9.18
C ARG A 219 -28.38 -11.88 8.30
N LYS A 220 -28.55 -12.03 6.99
CA LYS A 220 -27.60 -11.51 6.01
C LYS A 220 -27.65 -9.99 5.96
N ALA A 221 -26.49 -9.38 5.76
CA ALA A 221 -26.35 -7.95 5.54
C ALA A 221 -25.69 -7.67 4.18
N LEU A 222 -26.10 -6.56 3.59
CA LEU A 222 -25.53 -5.96 2.39
C LEU A 222 -24.82 -4.67 2.78
N LEU A 223 -23.54 -4.60 2.46
CA LEU A 223 -22.71 -3.42 2.67
C LEU A 223 -22.50 -2.70 1.33
N ARG A 224 -22.66 -1.38 1.34
CA ARG A 224 -22.19 -0.50 0.27
C ARG A 224 -21.31 0.59 0.85
N ILE A 225 -20.14 0.81 0.26
CA ILE A 225 -19.22 1.90 0.59
C ILE A 225 -18.86 2.60 -0.72
N TYR A 226 -19.06 3.91 -0.82
CA TYR A 226 -18.83 4.68 -2.06
C TYR A 226 -19.54 4.12 -3.30
N GLY A 227 -20.71 3.51 -3.10
CA GLY A 227 -21.47 2.84 -4.17
C GLY A 227 -20.96 1.46 -4.57
N GLU A 228 -19.79 1.03 -4.09
CA GLU A 228 -19.28 -0.33 -4.28
C GLU A 228 -20.04 -1.30 -3.36
N ALA A 229 -20.69 -2.29 -3.96
CA ALA A 229 -21.46 -3.30 -3.23
C ALA A 229 -20.59 -4.49 -2.88
N TYR A 230 -20.62 -4.87 -1.60
CA TYR A 230 -19.94 -6.06 -1.10
C TYR A 230 -20.85 -7.28 -1.17
N PRO A 231 -20.27 -8.50 -1.29
CA PRO A 231 -21.02 -9.74 -1.14
C PRO A 231 -21.77 -9.79 0.19
N GLU A 232 -22.90 -10.50 0.23
CA GLU A 232 -23.66 -10.74 1.45
C GLU A 232 -22.80 -11.43 2.53
N PHE A 233 -23.01 -11.04 3.78
CA PHE A 233 -22.32 -11.62 4.93
C PHE A 233 -23.23 -11.66 6.16
N ASP A 234 -22.87 -12.49 7.14
CA ASP A 234 -23.56 -12.56 8.42
C ASP A 234 -23.15 -11.37 9.30
N LEU A 235 -24.12 -10.59 9.77
CA LEU A 235 -23.86 -9.46 10.66
C LEU A 235 -24.41 -9.74 12.06
N ASP A 236 -23.54 -9.57 13.06
CA ASP A 236 -23.90 -9.71 14.47
C ASP A 236 -24.92 -8.64 14.92
N ASP A 237 -25.76 -9.00 15.89
CA ASP A 237 -26.80 -8.11 16.41
C ASP A 237 -26.23 -6.85 17.09
N ALA A 238 -25.08 -6.92 17.75
CA ALA A 238 -24.46 -5.76 18.37
C ALA A 238 -23.97 -4.76 17.31
N SER A 239 -23.29 -5.24 16.27
CA SER A 239 -22.86 -4.38 15.15
C SER A 239 -24.06 -3.75 14.44
N TRP A 240 -25.14 -4.52 14.23
CA TRP A 240 -26.37 -3.96 13.67
C TRP A 240 -27.00 -2.89 14.56
N ALA A 241 -27.11 -3.14 15.87
CA ALA A 241 -27.67 -2.20 16.83
C ALA A 241 -26.85 -0.89 16.87
N ASN A 242 -25.52 -0.99 16.88
CA ASN A 242 -24.62 0.16 16.86
C ASN A 242 -24.82 1.02 15.60
N TYR A 243 -24.87 0.39 14.42
CA TYR A 243 -25.16 1.10 13.17
C TYR A 243 -26.56 1.74 13.16
N ALA A 244 -27.59 1.03 13.62
CA ALA A 244 -28.96 1.54 13.64
C ALA A 244 -29.11 2.76 14.57
N ASN A 245 -28.48 2.71 15.75
CA ASN A 245 -28.45 3.84 16.69
C ASN A 245 -27.74 5.04 16.08
N TRP A 246 -26.58 4.83 15.47
CA TRP A 246 -25.83 5.89 14.80
C TRP A 246 -26.64 6.56 13.68
N MET A 247 -27.32 5.78 12.83
CA MET A 247 -28.17 6.33 11.76
C MET A 247 -29.37 7.11 12.28
N ALA A 248 -29.94 6.70 13.43
CA ALA A 248 -31.01 7.46 14.08
C ALA A 248 -30.50 8.84 14.52
N GLU A 249 -29.33 8.91 15.16
CA GLU A 249 -28.68 10.17 15.56
C GLU A 249 -28.37 11.08 14.36
N GLN A 250 -27.95 10.52 13.23
CA GLN A 250 -27.72 11.28 11.99
C GLN A 250 -29.01 11.82 11.37
N THR A 251 -30.14 11.15 11.59
CA THR A 251 -31.42 11.60 11.06
C THR A 251 -31.97 12.76 11.90
N ASP A 252 -31.83 12.67 13.22
CA ASP A 252 -32.30 13.69 14.16
C ASP A 252 -31.49 14.99 14.10
N SER A 253 -30.22 14.92 13.67
CA SER A 253 -29.32 16.06 13.55
C SER A 253 -29.42 16.81 12.23
N ARG A 254 -30.23 16.35 11.27
CA ARG A 254 -30.48 17.05 10.00
C ARG A 254 -31.57 18.11 10.21
N PRO A 255 -31.26 19.41 10.01
CA PRO A 255 -32.23 20.50 10.12
C PRO A 255 -33.27 20.49 8.98
#